data_AF-A0A938B2G7-F1
#
_entry.id   AF-A0A938B2G7-F1
#
_cell.length_a   1.000
_cell.length_b   1.000
_cell.length_c   1.000
_cell.angle_alpha   90.00
_cell.angle_beta   90.00
_cell.angle_gamma   90.00
#
_symmetry.space_group_name_H-M   'P 1'
#
loop_
_entity.id
_entity.type
_entity.pdbx_description
1 polymer ?
#
loop_
_entity_poly.entity_id
_entity_poly.type
_entity_poly.pdbx_seq_one_letter_code
_entity_poly.pdbx_strand_id
1 'polypeptide(L)'
;MQIVDAQIHVWGSGLPSNLAHRQVTAFTTEEAVALMDEGGVDAAVIHPPGWDPGSTDMAFAAVRNYPGRFAIMGALSLTQPESRELVASWRSQPGMLGLRYGFLQEPMRSWIADGTLDWLWAAAER
;
A
#
# COMPACT_ATOMS: atom_id res chain seq x y z
N MET A 1 -0.99 -4.96 24.86
CA MET A 1 -0.33 -3.89 24.06
C MET A 1 -0.74 -4.14 22.63
N GLN A 2 -1.20 -3.11 21.91
CA GLN A 2 -1.59 -3.29 20.51
C GLN A 2 -0.33 -3.32 19.63
N ILE A 3 -0.18 -4.34 18.79
CA ILE A 3 0.89 -4.48 17.81
C ILE A 3 0.30 -4.26 16.41
N VAL A 4 0.86 -3.29 15.69
CA VAL A 4 0.45 -2.98 14.32
C VAL A 4 1.63 -3.18 13.38
N ASP A 5 1.49 -4.03 12.38
CA ASP A 5 2.45 -4.14 11.30
C ASP A 5 2.29 -2.95 10.35
N ALA A 6 3.32 -2.11 10.27
CA ALA A 6 3.30 -0.89 9.49
C ALA A 6 3.36 -1.13 7.97
N GLN A 7 3.63 -2.36 7.51
CA GLN A 7 3.53 -2.70 6.10
C GLN A 7 3.48 -4.22 5.86
N ILE A 8 2.38 -4.66 5.23
CA ILE A 8 2.29 -5.95 4.56
C ILE A 8 1.91 -5.80 3.09
N HIS A 9 2.13 -6.87 2.33
CA HIS A 9 1.58 -7.07 1.00
C HIS A 9 0.63 -8.26 1.02
N VAL A 10 -0.47 -8.19 0.27
CA VAL A 10 -1.32 -9.33 -0.10
C VAL A 10 -1.49 -9.31 -1.62
N TRP A 11 -1.57 -10.48 -2.25
CA TRP A 11 -1.71 -10.61 -3.71
C TRP A 11 -2.41 -11.91 -4.07
N GLY A 12 -3.16 -11.90 -5.17
CA GLY A 12 -3.91 -13.06 -5.68
C GLY A 12 -3.31 -13.65 -6.96
N SER A 13 -2.38 -12.93 -7.59
CA SER A 13 -1.75 -13.37 -8.83
C SER A 13 -0.31 -12.87 -8.99
N GLY A 14 0.43 -13.53 -9.88
CA GLY A 14 1.81 -13.16 -10.23
C GLY A 14 2.84 -13.59 -9.19
N LEU A 15 4.06 -13.84 -9.66
CA LEU A 15 5.19 -14.09 -8.78
C LEU A 15 5.84 -12.74 -8.41
N PRO A 16 6.16 -12.47 -7.14
CA PRO A 16 6.84 -11.23 -6.78
C PRO A 16 8.17 -11.09 -7.51
N SER A 17 8.42 -9.92 -8.09
CA SER A 17 9.66 -9.62 -8.82
C SER A 17 10.87 -9.40 -7.89
N ASN A 18 10.63 -9.22 -6.59
CA ASN A 18 11.66 -9.02 -5.57
C ASN A 18 11.73 -10.23 -4.63
N LEU A 19 12.93 -10.81 -4.49
CA LEU A 19 13.23 -12.00 -3.68
C LEU A 19 13.03 -11.81 -2.17
N ALA A 20 12.89 -10.58 -1.68
CA ALA A 20 12.54 -10.30 -0.28
C ALA A 20 11.10 -10.68 0.07
N HIS A 21 10.22 -10.88 -0.93
CA HIS A 21 8.86 -11.37 -0.73
C HIS A 21 8.81 -12.90 -0.77
N ARG A 22 7.77 -13.47 -0.16
CA ARG A 22 7.45 -14.90 -0.30
C ARG A 22 7.30 -15.23 -1.78
N GLN A 23 8.07 -16.19 -2.25
CA GLN A 23 8.08 -16.60 -3.66
C GLN A 23 6.92 -17.56 -3.96
N VAL A 24 5.69 -17.05 -3.81
CA VAL A 24 4.42 -17.74 -4.08
C VAL A 24 3.55 -16.88 -4.99
N THR A 25 2.66 -17.50 -5.76
CA THR A 25 1.80 -16.80 -6.73
C THR A 25 0.59 -16.10 -6.11
N ALA A 26 0.29 -16.41 -4.86
CA ALA A 26 -0.74 -15.74 -4.08
C ALA A 26 -0.37 -15.78 -2.59
N PHE A 27 -0.74 -14.73 -1.87
CA PHE A 27 -0.76 -14.64 -0.42
C PHE A 27 -2.02 -13.85 -0.04
N THR A 28 -3.04 -14.57 0.44
CA THR A 28 -4.40 -14.02 0.59
C THR A 28 -4.58 -13.25 1.88
N THR A 29 -5.67 -12.49 1.96
CA THR A 29 -6.05 -11.80 3.20
C THR A 29 -6.34 -12.79 4.33
N GLU A 30 -7.00 -13.91 4.03
CA GLU A 30 -7.31 -14.98 4.99
C GLU A 30 -6.03 -15.55 5.61
N GLU A 31 -5.03 -15.83 4.76
CA GLU A 31 -3.72 -16.32 5.21
C GLU A 31 -2.98 -15.27 6.04
N ALA A 32 -3.05 -13.99 5.64
CA ALA A 32 -2.45 -12.90 6.40
C ALA A 32 -3.08 -12.78 7.80
N VAL A 33 -4.40 -12.85 7.92
CA VAL A 33 -5.11 -12.82 9.22
C VAL A 33 -4.68 -13.99 10.11
N ALA A 34 -4.62 -15.21 9.57
CA ALA A 34 -4.22 -16.38 10.35
C ALA A 34 -2.80 -16.22 10.94
N LEU A 35 -1.86 -15.69 10.14
CA LEU A 35 -0.48 -15.44 10.59
C LEU A 35 -0.38 -14.26 11.55
N MET A 36 -1.19 -13.22 11.35
CA MET A 36 -1.30 -12.12 12.30
C MET A 36 -1.79 -12.61 13.66
N ASP A 37 -2.83 -13.45 13.68
CA ASP A 37 -3.36 -14.04 14.91
C ASP A 37 -2.33 -14.93 15.61
N GLU A 38 -1.61 -15.77 14.86
CA GLU A 38 -0.52 -16.60 15.38
C GLU A 38 0.63 -15.75 15.96
N GLY A 39 0.97 -14.64 15.30
CA GLY A 39 2.03 -13.72 15.70
C GLY A 39 1.65 -12.67 16.75
N GLY A 40 0.37 -12.62 17.17
CA GLY A 40 -0.12 -11.59 18.08
C GLY A 40 -0.13 -10.18 17.49
N VAL A 41 -0.31 -10.05 16.17
CA VAL A 41 -0.43 -8.77 15.45
C VAL A 41 -1.92 -8.40 15.34
N ASP A 42 -2.30 -7.29 15.97
CA ASP A 42 -3.69 -6.86 16.04
C ASP A 42 -4.18 -6.26 14.70
N ALA A 43 -3.32 -5.50 14.01
CA ALA A 43 -3.66 -4.87 12.73
C ALA A 43 -2.45 -4.75 11.80
N ALA A 44 -2.70 -4.56 10.51
CA ALA A 44 -1.65 -4.35 9.52
C ALA A 44 -2.05 -3.30 8.46
N VAL A 45 -1.05 -2.58 7.95
CA VAL A 45 -1.23 -1.63 6.84
C VAL A 45 -0.83 -2.30 5.53
N ILE A 46 -1.80 -2.46 4.63
CA ILE A 46 -1.58 -3.01 3.30
C ILE A 46 -1.04 -1.92 2.37
N HIS A 47 0.06 -2.21 1.69
CA HIS A 47 0.49 -1.49 0.50
C HIS A 47 0.24 -2.41 -0.70
N PRO A 48 -0.65 -2.08 -1.66
CA PRO A 48 -0.88 -2.94 -2.81
C PRO A 48 0.40 -3.12 -3.64
N PRO A 49 0.89 -4.35 -3.88
CA PRO A 49 2.07 -4.56 -4.69
C PRO A 49 1.84 -4.28 -6.18
N GLY A 50 2.82 -3.65 -6.83
CA GLY A 50 2.71 -3.28 -8.25
C GLY A 50 2.77 -4.44 -9.26
N TRP A 51 3.07 -5.67 -8.84
CA TRP A 51 3.11 -6.83 -9.76
C TRP A 51 1.75 -7.49 -9.97
N ASP A 52 0.81 -7.31 -9.04
CA ASP A 52 -0.52 -7.91 -9.12
C ASP A 52 -1.56 -6.83 -9.45
N PRO A 53 -2.19 -6.86 -10.65
CA PRO A 53 -3.18 -5.87 -11.04
C PRO A 53 -4.45 -5.89 -10.17
N GLY A 54 -4.75 -7.01 -9.50
CA GLY A 54 -5.92 -7.15 -8.61
C GLY A 54 -5.67 -6.72 -7.17
N SER A 55 -4.44 -6.35 -6.81
CA SER A 55 -4.05 -6.18 -5.41
C SER A 55 -4.74 -5.00 -4.70
N THR A 56 -5.05 -3.92 -5.42
CA THR A 56 -5.78 -2.77 -4.86
C THR A 56 -7.20 -3.16 -4.44
N ASP A 57 -7.92 -3.90 -5.29
CA ASP A 57 -9.27 -4.38 -4.98
C ASP A 57 -9.25 -5.38 -3.83
N MET A 58 -8.23 -6.24 -3.77
CA MET A 58 -8.00 -7.13 -2.64
C MET A 58 -7.77 -6.37 -1.33
N ALA A 59 -6.99 -5.27 -1.35
CA ALA A 59 -6.76 -4.45 -0.17
C ALA A 59 -8.06 -3.81 0.35
N PHE A 60 -8.91 -3.28 -0.54
CA PHE A 60 -10.23 -2.78 -0.15
C PHE A 60 -11.16 -3.90 0.34
N ALA A 61 -11.10 -5.09 -0.25
CA ALA A 61 -11.84 -6.25 0.23
C ALA A 61 -11.36 -6.65 1.65
N ALA A 62 -10.07 -6.59 1.93
CA ALA A 62 -9.53 -6.87 3.26
C ALA A 62 -10.09 -5.91 4.33
N VAL A 63 -10.10 -4.60 4.04
CA VAL A 63 -10.68 -3.58 4.93
C VAL A 63 -12.17 -3.85 5.19
N ARG A 64 -12.93 -4.23 4.15
CA ARG A 64 -14.37 -4.52 4.28
C ARG A 64 -14.66 -5.82 5.04
N ASN A 65 -13.91 -6.87 4.73
CA ASN A 65 -14.18 -8.22 5.23
C ASN A 65 -13.62 -8.45 6.63
N TYR A 66 -12.60 -7.70 7.04
CA TYR A 66 -11.99 -7.77 8.36
C TYR A 66 -11.92 -6.37 9.02
N PRO A 67 -13.08 -5.79 9.40
CA PRO A 67 -13.13 -4.45 9.98
C PRO A 67 -12.19 -4.31 11.18
N GLY A 68 -11.36 -3.26 11.17
CA GLY A 68 -10.40 -2.98 12.24
C GLY A 68 -9.08 -3.77 12.18
N ARG A 69 -8.95 -4.76 11.28
CA ARG A 69 -7.70 -5.53 11.11
C ARG A 69 -6.77 -4.90 10.09
N PHE A 70 -7.31 -4.18 9.10
CA PHE A 70 -6.51 -3.63 8.00
C PHE A 70 -6.77 -2.15 7.76
N ALA A 71 -5.71 -1.50 7.28
CA ALA A 71 -5.76 -0.19 6.65
C ALA A 71 -4.89 -0.21 5.39
N ILE A 72 -4.95 0.83 4.57
CA ILE A 72 -4.28 0.89 3.27
C ILE A 72 -3.39 2.13 3.20
N MET A 73 -2.16 1.95 2.72
CA MET A 73 -1.39 3.04 2.10
C MET A 73 -1.31 2.74 0.61
N GLY A 74 -1.98 3.54 -0.21
CA GLY A 74 -1.97 3.36 -1.66
C GLY A 74 -0.94 4.25 -2.34
N ALA A 75 -1.00 4.29 -3.68
CA ALA A 75 -0.11 5.11 -4.49
C ALA A 75 -0.91 5.75 -5.62
N LEU A 76 -0.80 7.06 -5.77
CA LEU A 76 -1.24 7.81 -6.95
C LEU A 76 -0.12 7.83 -8.00
N SER A 77 -0.48 7.94 -9.27
CA SER A 77 0.52 8.10 -10.33
C SER A 77 1.30 9.41 -10.15
N LEU A 78 2.62 9.34 -10.06
CA LEU A 78 3.48 10.53 -9.87
C LEU A 78 3.67 11.36 -11.14
N THR A 79 3.34 10.80 -12.30
CA THR A 79 3.55 11.42 -13.62
C THR A 79 2.27 11.98 -14.24
N GLN A 80 1.12 11.64 -13.69
CA GLN A 80 -0.19 12.11 -14.14
C GLN A 80 -0.57 13.41 -13.42
N PRO A 81 -0.77 14.53 -14.14
CA PRO A 81 -1.15 15.81 -13.53
C PRO A 81 -2.43 15.74 -12.70
N GLU A 82 -3.39 14.89 -13.10
CA GLU A 82 -4.66 14.67 -12.41
C GLU A 82 -4.50 14.12 -10.99
N SER A 83 -3.40 13.42 -10.70
CA SER A 83 -3.11 12.89 -9.36
C SER A 83 -3.02 13.97 -8.29
N ARG A 84 -2.65 15.20 -8.66
CA ARG A 84 -2.48 16.31 -7.71
C ARG A 84 -3.77 16.63 -6.97
N GLU A 85 -4.88 16.63 -7.69
CA GLU A 85 -6.20 16.93 -7.13
C GLU A 85 -6.74 15.77 -6.29
N LEU A 86 -6.32 14.54 -6.59
CA LEU A 86 -6.76 13.34 -5.88
C LEU A 86 -6.20 13.24 -4.46
N VAL A 87 -5.07 13.88 -4.16
CA VAL A 87 -4.48 13.85 -2.80
C VAL A 87 -5.47 14.38 -1.75
N ALA A 88 -6.22 15.43 -2.08
CA ALA A 88 -7.14 16.10 -1.15
C ALA A 88 -8.30 15.19 -0.69
N SER A 89 -8.76 14.28 -1.54
CA SER A 89 -9.83 13.33 -1.23
C SER A 89 -9.33 11.92 -0.96
N TRP A 90 -8.01 11.71 -0.96
CA TRP A 90 -7.41 10.38 -0.94
C TRP A 90 -7.85 9.54 0.26
N ARG A 91 -7.85 10.16 1.45
CA ARG A 91 -8.23 9.52 2.72
C ARG A 91 -9.75 9.39 2.92
N SER A 92 -10.57 9.89 2.00
CA SER A 92 -12.03 9.70 2.02
C SER A 92 -12.43 8.28 1.63
N GLN A 93 -11.51 7.51 1.04
CA GLN A 93 -11.73 6.11 0.70
C GLN A 93 -11.71 5.22 1.96
N PRO A 94 -12.56 4.18 2.06
CA PRO A 94 -12.58 3.30 3.23
C PRO A 94 -11.22 2.65 3.52
N GLY A 95 -10.70 2.87 4.72
CA GLY A 95 -9.44 2.31 5.19
C GLY A 95 -8.17 2.94 4.59
N MET A 96 -8.26 3.91 3.69
CA MET A 96 -7.10 4.60 3.11
C MET A 96 -6.51 5.61 4.10
N LEU A 97 -5.29 5.38 4.56
CA LEU A 97 -4.60 6.25 5.53
C LEU A 97 -3.63 7.23 4.88
N GLY A 98 -3.14 6.93 3.68
CA GLY A 98 -2.16 7.80 3.04
C GLY A 98 -1.50 7.17 1.83
N LEU A 99 -0.29 7.64 1.56
CA LEU A 99 0.47 7.31 0.38
C LEU A 99 1.77 6.57 0.74
N ARG A 100 2.17 5.62 -0.09
CA ARG A 100 3.44 4.92 0.03
C ARG A 100 4.03 4.67 -1.36
N TYR A 101 5.34 4.88 -1.47
CA TYR A 101 6.06 4.79 -2.73
C TYR A 101 7.40 4.09 -2.54
N GLY A 102 7.82 3.33 -3.56
CA GLY A 102 9.17 2.80 -3.67
C GLY A 102 9.99 3.59 -4.69
N PHE A 103 10.96 4.37 -4.22
CA PHE A 103 11.87 5.14 -5.08
C PHE A 103 13.17 4.35 -5.34
N LEU A 104 13.02 3.18 -5.98
CA LEU A 104 14.10 2.19 -6.07
C LEU A 104 14.98 2.31 -7.32
N GLN A 105 14.51 3.01 -8.36
CA GLN A 105 15.17 3.08 -9.67
C GLN A 105 15.05 4.48 -10.27
N GLU A 106 15.93 4.82 -11.21
CA GLU A 106 15.79 6.05 -11.99
C GLU A 106 14.61 5.95 -12.98
N PRO A 107 13.94 7.08 -13.29
CA PRO A 107 14.18 8.43 -12.77
C PRO A 107 13.52 8.70 -11.39
N MET A 108 12.74 7.76 -10.86
CA MET A 108 11.99 7.95 -9.60
C MET A 108 12.89 8.30 -8.42
N ARG A 109 14.11 7.76 -8.38
CA ARG A 109 15.08 8.07 -7.34
C ARG A 109 15.54 9.54 -7.37
N SER A 110 15.77 10.12 -8.55
CA SER A 110 16.17 11.54 -8.65
C SER A 110 15.08 12.49 -8.16
N TRP A 111 13.80 12.12 -8.35
CA TRP A 111 12.64 12.95 -8.04
C TRP A 111 12.52 13.37 -6.57
N ILE A 112 13.13 12.62 -5.65
CA ILE A 112 13.15 12.97 -4.21
C ILE A 112 13.97 14.26 -3.98
N ALA A 113 15.00 14.50 -4.79
CA ALA A 113 15.99 15.56 -4.55
C ALA A 113 15.95 16.69 -5.59
N ASP A 114 15.32 16.50 -6.75
CA ASP A 114 15.34 17.46 -7.87
C ASP A 114 14.15 18.43 -7.91
N GLY A 115 13.23 18.35 -6.93
CA GLY A 115 12.03 19.18 -6.83
C GLY A 115 10.82 18.65 -7.59
N THR A 116 10.95 17.53 -8.33
CA THR A 116 9.84 16.94 -9.10
C THR A 116 8.62 16.61 -8.22
N LEU A 117 8.84 16.22 -6.96
CA LEU A 117 7.77 15.82 -6.02
C LEU A 117 7.34 16.91 -5.04
N ASP A 118 7.79 18.15 -5.18
CA ASP A 118 7.43 19.24 -4.24
C ASP A 118 5.91 19.43 -4.13
N TRP A 119 5.19 19.24 -5.24
CA TRP A 119 3.73 19.30 -5.26
C TRP A 119 3.09 18.24 -4.36
N LEU A 120 3.70 17.05 -4.26
CA LEU A 120 3.17 15.93 -3.49
C LEU A 120 3.32 16.21 -2.01
N TRP A 121 4.49 16.71 -1.59
CA TRP A 121 4.75 17.09 -0.21
C TRP A 121 3.83 18.22 0.23
N ALA A 122 3.72 19.29 -0.58
CA ALA A 122 2.84 20.42 -0.29
C ALA A 122 1.35 20.05 -0.24
N ALA A 123 0.94 19.00 -0.96
CA ALA A 123 -0.43 18.47 -0.91
C ALA A 123 -0.64 17.56 0.31
N ALA A 124 0.35 16.74 0.68
CA ALA A 124 0.26 15.78 1.78
C ALA A 124 0.37 16.41 3.18
N GLU A 125 0.93 17.62 3.30
CA GLU A 125 1.00 18.38 4.57
C GLU A 125 -0.34 19.03 4.98
N ARG A 126 -1.35 19.00 4.11
CA ARG A 126 -2.67 19.59 4.35
C ARG A 126 -3.65 18.57 4.94
#